data_AF-A0A940M3C9-F1
#
_entry.id   AF-A0A940M3C9-F1
#
_cell.length_a   1.000
_cell.length_b   1.000
_cell.length_c   1.000
_cell.angle_alpha   90.00
_cell.angle_beta   90.00
_cell.angle_gamma   90.00
#
_symmetry.space_group_name_H-M   'P 1'
#
loop_
_entity.id
_entity.type
_entity.pdbx_description
1 polymer ?
#
loop_
_entity_poly.entity_id
_entity_poly.type
_entity_poly.pdbx_seq_one_letter_code
_entity_poly.pdbx_strand_id
1 'polypeptide(L)'
;IAKKRAVVPPDEAGVRHYYGLDRWPDGEARLDLGGRVVHVLPAPGHNGNHVVFFDEATGLLFSGDFLMPGRITVDDAAAFEAGARRIAAFARGRRVTHVLGGHVEMDAEGGLYPMHATWHPHERRLDLDKADLLALPQALADFNGFYSRHPHFVITHPVRNLAALGAFALLVLALVAWLAVRLFRRRRSK
;
A
#
# COMPACT_ATOMS: atom_id res chain seq x y z
N ILE A 1 -9.67 35.93 6.03
CA ILE A 1 -9.71 34.58 5.41
C ILE A 1 -10.13 33.60 6.50
N ALA A 2 -11.41 33.22 6.54
CA ALA A 2 -11.93 32.32 7.56
C ALA A 2 -11.27 30.93 7.39
N LYS A 3 -10.55 30.48 8.42
CA LYS A 3 -9.96 29.13 8.48
C LYS A 3 -11.10 28.10 8.47
N LYS A 4 -11.47 27.57 7.31
CA LYS A 4 -12.31 26.36 7.19
C LYS A 4 -11.51 25.17 7.74
N ARG A 5 -11.60 24.94 9.04
CA ARG A 5 -11.19 23.65 9.62
C ARG A 5 -12.35 22.69 9.36
N ALA A 6 -12.10 21.67 8.56
CA ALA A 6 -13.07 20.61 8.33
C ALA A 6 -12.40 19.28 8.63
N VAL A 7 -13.16 18.40 9.28
CA VAL A 7 -12.79 17.00 9.46
C VAL A 7 -13.51 16.24 8.36
N VAL A 8 -12.75 15.54 7.52
CA VAL A 8 -13.29 14.74 6.43
C VAL A 8 -13.68 13.38 7.00
N PRO A 9 -14.91 12.89 6.76
CA PRO A 9 -15.28 11.52 7.12
C PRO A 9 -14.33 10.54 6.42
N PRO A 10 -13.84 9.51 7.13
CA PRO A 10 -12.82 8.61 6.62
C PRO A 10 -13.42 7.51 5.72
N ASP A 11 -14.62 7.65 5.19
CA ASP A 11 -15.19 6.75 4.21
C ASP A 11 -15.03 7.31 2.78
N GLU A 12 -15.14 6.45 1.77
CA GLU A 12 -14.95 6.85 0.37
C GLU A 12 -15.92 7.97 -0.03
N ALA A 13 -17.19 7.90 0.38
CA ALA A 13 -18.18 8.91 0.02
C ALA A 13 -17.86 10.27 0.65
N GLY A 14 -17.42 10.28 1.92
CA GLY A 14 -16.94 11.48 2.61
C GLY A 14 -15.72 12.12 1.94
N VAL A 15 -14.71 11.33 1.61
CA VAL A 15 -13.50 11.78 0.90
C VAL A 15 -13.87 12.36 -0.46
N ARG A 16 -14.68 11.63 -1.25
CA ARG A 16 -15.10 12.07 -2.58
C ARG A 16 -15.88 13.37 -2.53
N HIS A 17 -16.86 13.47 -1.63
CA HIS A 17 -17.70 14.64 -1.48
C HIS A 17 -16.89 15.87 -1.05
N TYR A 18 -16.02 15.72 -0.03
CA TYR A 18 -15.27 16.84 0.52
C TYR A 18 -14.28 17.43 -0.49
N TYR A 19 -13.56 16.58 -1.23
CA TYR A 19 -12.57 17.04 -2.21
C TYR A 19 -13.17 17.33 -3.59
N GLY A 20 -14.44 16.99 -3.85
CA GLY A 20 -15.06 17.18 -5.17
C GLY A 20 -14.53 16.21 -6.23
N LEU A 21 -14.33 14.94 -5.85
CA LEU A 21 -13.83 13.89 -6.73
C LEU A 21 -15.00 13.16 -7.43
N ASP A 22 -15.66 13.87 -8.36
CA ASP A 22 -16.88 13.39 -9.01
C ASP A 22 -16.65 12.17 -9.92
N ARG A 23 -15.45 12.08 -10.52
CA ARG A 23 -15.06 10.97 -11.40
C ARG A 23 -14.20 9.93 -10.69
N TRP A 24 -14.56 9.52 -9.47
CA TRP A 24 -13.78 8.54 -8.74
C TRP A 24 -13.67 7.19 -9.48
N PRO A 25 -12.48 6.55 -9.56
CA PRO A 25 -11.15 7.01 -9.11
C PRO A 25 -10.30 7.68 -10.22
N ASP A 26 -10.88 7.99 -11.38
CA ASP A 26 -10.19 8.56 -12.55
C ASP A 26 -10.16 10.10 -12.59
N GLY A 27 -10.65 10.75 -11.53
CA GLY A 27 -10.66 12.19 -11.35
C GLY A 27 -9.40 12.71 -10.64
N GLU A 28 -9.30 14.04 -10.60
CA GLU A 28 -8.34 14.79 -9.81
C GLU A 28 -9.10 15.96 -9.20
N ALA A 29 -8.79 16.32 -7.96
CA ALA A 29 -9.26 17.55 -7.35
C ALA A 29 -8.09 18.49 -7.02
N ARG A 30 -8.40 19.76 -6.77
CA ARG A 30 -7.41 20.78 -6.41
C ARG A 30 -7.87 21.51 -5.15
N LEU A 31 -6.95 21.63 -4.20
CA LEU A 31 -7.10 22.40 -2.99
C LEU A 31 -6.28 23.67 -3.11
N ASP A 32 -6.94 24.82 -3.00
CA ASP A 32 -6.29 26.11 -2.89
C ASP A 32 -6.11 26.47 -1.40
N LEU A 33 -4.85 26.48 -0.96
CA LEU A 33 -4.45 26.83 0.40
C LEU A 33 -3.99 28.30 0.52
N GLY A 34 -4.61 29.21 -0.24
CA GLY A 34 -4.28 30.62 -0.27
C GLY A 34 -3.21 30.96 -1.31
N GLY A 35 -3.37 30.47 -2.53
CA GLY A 35 -2.43 30.58 -3.65
C GLY A 35 -1.46 29.40 -3.77
N ARG A 36 -1.47 28.47 -2.80
CA ARG A 36 -0.72 27.21 -2.88
C ARG A 36 -1.66 26.09 -3.29
N VAL A 37 -1.47 25.59 -4.52
CA VAL A 37 -2.29 24.52 -5.10
C VAL A 37 -1.74 23.17 -4.69
N VAL A 38 -2.61 22.34 -4.10
CA VAL A 38 -2.35 20.93 -3.80
C VAL A 38 -3.33 20.08 -4.58
N HIS A 39 -2.82 19.18 -5.42
CA HIS A 39 -3.63 18.19 -6.11
C HIS A 39 -4.00 17.06 -5.17
N VAL A 40 -5.21 16.54 -5.32
CA VAL A 40 -5.72 15.35 -4.64
C VAL A 40 -5.99 14.28 -5.70
N LEU A 41 -5.30 13.16 -5.58
CA LEU A 41 -5.32 12.07 -6.55
C LEU A 41 -5.91 10.81 -5.88
N PRO A 42 -7.01 10.24 -6.40
CA PRO A 42 -7.51 8.94 -5.95
C PRO A 42 -6.47 7.84 -6.10
N ALA A 43 -6.27 7.08 -5.04
CA ALA A 43 -5.27 6.03 -4.95
C ALA A 43 -5.83 4.74 -4.28
N PRO A 44 -7.04 4.27 -4.65
CA PRO A 44 -7.61 3.08 -4.03
C PRO A 44 -6.72 1.86 -4.28
N GLY A 45 -6.68 0.93 -3.32
CA GLY A 45 -5.95 -0.33 -3.46
C GLY A 45 -5.40 -0.85 -2.13
N HIS A 46 -4.71 0.01 -1.37
CA HIS A 46 -4.40 -0.26 0.04
C HIS A 46 -5.66 -0.15 0.90
N ASN A 47 -6.44 0.90 0.66
CA ASN A 47 -7.79 1.11 1.18
C ASN A 47 -8.64 1.70 0.05
N GLY A 48 -9.94 1.41 0.02
CA GLY A 48 -10.87 1.90 -1.01
C GLY A 48 -11.04 3.43 -1.03
N ASN A 49 -10.71 4.14 0.04
CA ASN A 49 -10.86 5.60 0.16
C ASN A 49 -9.55 6.40 0.01
N HIS A 50 -8.44 5.73 -0.31
CA HIS A 50 -7.10 6.32 -0.18
C HIS A 50 -6.87 7.41 -1.24
N VAL A 51 -6.21 8.50 -0.85
CA VAL A 51 -5.82 9.61 -1.72
C VAL A 51 -4.36 10.02 -1.50
N VAL A 52 -3.73 10.49 -2.56
CA VAL A 52 -2.37 11.05 -2.59
C VAL A 52 -2.46 12.56 -2.80
N PHE A 53 -1.59 13.31 -2.13
CA PHE A 53 -1.50 14.77 -2.28
C PHE A 53 -0.22 15.17 -3.00
N PHE A 54 -0.31 16.04 -4.01
CA PHE A 54 0.86 16.60 -4.67
C PHE A 54 0.85 18.13 -4.56
N ASP A 55 1.89 18.70 -3.97
CA ASP A 55 2.04 20.14 -3.80
C ASP A 55 2.89 20.73 -4.94
N GLU A 56 2.27 21.54 -5.81
CA GLU A 56 2.94 22.07 -7.01
C GLU A 56 4.15 22.96 -6.66
N ALA A 57 4.05 23.71 -5.57
CA ALA A 57 5.07 24.68 -5.18
C ALA A 57 6.40 23.99 -4.84
N THR A 58 6.34 22.91 -4.06
CA THR A 58 7.55 22.20 -3.60
C THR A 58 7.92 21.01 -4.48
N GLY A 59 6.94 20.42 -5.18
CA GLY A 59 7.10 19.14 -5.87
C GLY A 59 7.01 17.93 -4.95
N LEU A 60 6.56 18.10 -3.70
CA LEU A 60 6.38 16.99 -2.75
C LEU A 60 5.10 16.20 -3.08
N LEU A 61 5.22 14.88 -3.08
CA LEU A 61 4.10 13.96 -3.21
C LEU A 61 3.92 13.20 -1.89
N PHE A 62 2.86 13.50 -1.15
CA PHE A 62 2.50 12.81 0.08
C PHE A 62 1.67 11.59 -0.28
N SER A 63 2.29 10.42 -0.22
CA SER A 63 1.71 9.15 -0.65
C SER A 63 1.00 8.39 0.47
N GLY A 64 1.19 8.74 1.74
CA GLY A 64 0.64 7.95 2.85
C GLY A 64 1.02 6.47 2.68
N ASP A 65 0.03 5.58 2.79
CA ASP A 65 0.27 4.13 2.67
C ASP A 65 0.29 3.59 1.23
N PHE A 66 0.22 4.47 0.23
CA PHE A 66 0.28 4.11 -1.18
C PHE A 66 1.68 3.69 -1.63
N LEU A 67 2.70 4.40 -1.17
CA LEU A 67 4.11 4.14 -1.45
C LEU A 67 4.95 4.68 -0.29
N MET A 68 5.72 3.81 0.35
CA MET A 68 6.50 4.15 1.54
C MET A 68 7.73 3.24 1.65
N PRO A 69 8.77 3.65 2.38
CA PRO A 69 9.91 2.79 2.72
C PRO A 69 9.52 1.70 3.72
N GLY A 70 8.92 0.62 3.24
CA GLY A 70 8.35 -0.39 4.14
C GLY A 70 7.39 -1.35 3.45
N ARG A 71 6.42 -1.85 4.21
CA ARG A 71 5.42 -2.81 3.74
C ARG A 71 4.20 -2.09 3.20
N ILE A 72 3.98 -2.23 1.90
CA ILE A 72 2.76 -1.80 1.22
C ILE A 72 1.78 -2.98 1.27
N THR A 73 0.69 -2.79 2.00
CA THR A 73 -0.36 -3.82 2.09
C THR A 73 -1.42 -3.59 1.02
N VAL A 74 -1.76 -4.66 0.30
CA VAL A 74 -2.73 -4.64 -0.80
C VAL A 74 -4.04 -5.27 -0.34
N ASP A 75 -5.13 -4.55 -0.56
CA ASP A 75 -6.51 -5.04 -0.40
C ASP A 75 -7.14 -5.36 -1.77
N ASP A 76 -7.10 -4.39 -2.70
CA ASP A 76 -7.51 -4.56 -4.10
C ASP A 76 -6.32 -4.31 -5.04
N ALA A 77 -5.70 -5.39 -5.51
CA ALA A 77 -4.52 -5.33 -6.39
C ALA A 77 -4.79 -4.63 -7.73
N ALA A 78 -5.99 -4.82 -8.31
CA ALA A 78 -6.32 -4.26 -9.62
C ALA A 78 -6.55 -2.75 -9.51
N ALA A 79 -7.28 -2.31 -8.47
CA ALA A 79 -7.46 -0.90 -8.18
C ALA A 79 -6.11 -0.22 -7.87
N PHE A 80 -5.25 -0.88 -7.11
CA PHE A 80 -3.92 -0.37 -6.75
C PHE A 80 -3.06 -0.17 -8.00
N GLU A 81 -2.95 -1.18 -8.86
CA GLU A 81 -2.16 -1.10 -10.08
C GLU A 81 -2.68 0.02 -11.00
N ALA A 82 -4.00 0.13 -11.18
CA ALA A 82 -4.61 1.19 -11.96
C ALA A 82 -4.32 2.59 -11.38
N GLY A 83 -4.41 2.74 -10.06
CA GLY A 83 -4.04 3.96 -9.33
C GLY A 83 -2.57 4.33 -9.52
N ALA A 84 -1.66 3.36 -9.41
CA ALA A 84 -0.24 3.55 -9.66
C ALA A 84 0.03 4.00 -11.09
N ARG A 85 -0.61 3.41 -12.10
CA ARG A 85 -0.48 3.86 -13.49
C ARG A 85 -0.91 5.31 -13.66
N ARG A 86 -2.05 5.71 -13.07
CA ARG A 86 -2.55 7.10 -13.14
C ARG A 86 -1.60 8.07 -12.45
N ILE A 87 -1.16 7.79 -11.23
CA ILE A 87 -0.30 8.69 -10.45
C ILE A 87 1.10 8.77 -11.07
N ALA A 88 1.66 7.66 -11.56
CA ALA A 88 2.92 7.68 -12.30
C ALA A 88 2.80 8.52 -13.58
N ALA A 89 1.70 8.38 -14.35
CA ALA A 89 1.45 9.21 -15.52
C ALA A 89 1.33 10.70 -15.18
N PHE A 90 0.63 11.04 -14.09
CA PHE A 90 0.57 12.40 -13.56
C PHE A 90 1.96 12.93 -13.21
N ALA A 91 2.80 12.12 -12.55
CA ALA A 91 4.13 12.52 -12.12
C ALA A 91 5.14 12.68 -13.26
N ARG A 92 5.02 11.95 -14.38
CA ARG A 92 6.00 11.96 -15.48
C ARG A 92 6.37 13.37 -15.96
N GLY A 93 5.39 14.20 -16.26
CA GLY A 93 5.60 15.57 -16.75
C GLY A 93 5.86 16.63 -15.68
N ARG A 94 5.92 16.25 -14.40
CA ARG A 94 6.02 17.18 -13.26
C ARG A 94 7.32 16.99 -12.50
N ARG A 95 7.80 18.05 -11.86
CA ARG A 95 8.91 17.97 -10.90
C ARG A 95 8.39 17.34 -9.62
N VAL A 96 8.82 16.11 -9.34
CA VAL A 96 8.63 15.45 -8.04
C VAL A 96 9.98 15.49 -7.34
N THR A 97 10.07 16.21 -6.23
CA THR A 97 11.31 16.31 -5.44
C THR A 97 11.48 15.11 -4.55
N HIS A 98 10.43 14.77 -3.80
CA HIS A 98 10.38 13.59 -2.95
C HIS A 98 8.96 13.02 -2.93
N VAL A 99 8.91 11.71 -2.75
CA VAL A 99 7.69 10.97 -2.41
C VAL A 99 7.77 10.61 -0.94
N LEU A 100 6.77 11.03 -0.17
CA LEU A 100 6.75 10.96 1.28
C LEU A 100 5.61 10.04 1.74
N GLY A 101 5.98 8.85 2.21
CA GLY A 101 5.04 7.88 2.78
C GLY A 101 4.43 8.33 4.11
N GLY A 102 3.49 7.53 4.63
CA GLY A 102 2.86 7.78 5.93
C GLY A 102 3.78 7.46 7.12
N HIS A 103 4.64 6.46 6.95
CA HIS A 103 5.62 6.00 7.94
C HIS A 103 6.74 5.19 7.26
N VAL A 104 7.70 4.72 8.05
CA VAL A 104 8.79 3.84 7.61
C VAL A 104 8.68 2.52 8.38
N GLU A 105 8.86 1.40 7.69
CA GLU A 105 8.91 0.07 8.32
C GLU A 105 10.18 -0.70 7.91
N MET A 106 11.20 0.03 7.48
CA MET A 106 12.43 -0.50 6.94
C MET A 106 13.64 0.17 7.58
N ASP A 107 14.68 -0.61 7.90
CA ASP A 107 15.97 -0.07 8.32
C ASP A 107 16.79 0.46 7.12
N ALA A 108 17.91 1.11 7.41
CA ALA A 108 18.80 1.66 6.38
C ALA A 108 19.37 0.60 5.44
N GLU A 109 19.51 -0.65 5.91
CA GLU A 109 20.03 -1.80 5.18
C GLU A 109 18.96 -2.55 4.37
N GLY A 110 17.69 -2.18 4.50
CA GLY A 110 16.55 -2.76 3.79
C GLY A 110 15.84 -3.89 4.54
N GLY A 111 16.22 -4.19 5.77
CA GLY A 111 15.49 -5.09 6.67
C GLY A 111 14.13 -4.52 7.06
N LEU A 112 13.10 -5.38 7.15
CA LEU A 112 11.77 -4.96 7.61
C LEU A 112 11.68 -5.14 9.13
N TYR A 113 11.10 -4.16 9.81
CA TYR A 113 10.69 -4.33 11.20
C TYR A 113 9.51 -5.29 11.30
N PRO A 114 9.34 -5.95 12.48
CA PRO A 114 8.12 -6.69 12.78
C PRO A 114 6.87 -5.82 12.58
N MET A 115 5.77 -6.46 12.17
CA MET A 115 4.50 -5.77 12.03
C MET A 115 4.09 -5.16 13.38
N HIS A 116 3.67 -3.88 13.37
CA HIS A 116 3.31 -3.11 14.57
C HIS A 116 4.45 -2.86 15.57
N ALA A 117 5.72 -2.94 15.13
CA ALA A 117 6.83 -2.52 15.98
C ALA A 117 6.68 -1.05 16.39
N THR A 118 6.91 -0.75 17.68
CA THR A 118 6.87 0.61 18.22
C THR A 118 8.26 1.25 18.32
N TRP A 119 9.30 0.53 17.90
CA TRP A 119 10.70 0.94 17.99
C TRP A 119 11.46 0.53 16.73
N HIS A 120 12.03 1.51 16.03
CA HIS A 120 12.72 1.35 14.74
C HIS A 120 14.17 1.90 14.81
N PRO A 121 15.12 1.16 15.39
CA PRO A 121 16.52 1.60 15.44
C PRO A 121 17.16 1.53 14.05
N HIS A 122 17.84 2.58 13.62
CA HIS A 122 18.44 2.68 12.26
C HIS A 122 17.40 2.72 11.12
N GLU A 123 16.23 3.31 11.40
CA GLU A 123 15.19 3.56 10.41
C GLU A 123 15.73 4.24 9.14
N ARG A 124 15.26 3.77 7.98
CA ARG A 124 15.54 4.41 6.70
C ARG A 124 15.00 5.83 6.69
N ARG A 125 15.58 6.69 5.85
CA ARG A 125 14.96 7.98 5.53
C ARG A 125 13.57 7.80 4.90
N LEU A 126 12.67 8.73 5.20
CA LEU A 126 11.29 8.74 4.71
C LEU A 126 11.19 9.00 3.21
N ASP A 127 12.10 9.82 2.67
CA ASP A 127 12.06 10.26 1.27
C ASP A 127 12.37 9.12 0.31
N LEU A 128 11.41 8.89 -0.59
CA LEU A 128 11.57 8.09 -1.80
C LEU A 128 11.71 9.00 -3.01
N ASP A 129 12.26 8.44 -4.09
CA ASP A 129 12.52 9.19 -5.30
C ASP A 129 11.35 9.09 -6.29
N LYS A 130 11.30 10.02 -7.24
CA LYS A 130 10.39 9.93 -8.39
C LYS A 130 10.54 8.60 -9.13
N ALA A 131 11.74 8.02 -9.16
CA ALA A 131 12.01 6.74 -9.79
C ALA A 131 11.21 5.59 -9.14
N ASP A 132 11.09 5.58 -7.81
CA ASP A 132 10.30 4.57 -7.09
C ASP A 132 8.82 4.65 -7.47
N LEU A 133 8.28 5.87 -7.53
CA LEU A 133 6.90 6.10 -7.95
C LEU A 133 6.64 5.65 -9.39
N LEU A 134 7.60 5.88 -10.29
CA LEU A 134 7.47 5.47 -11.69
C LEU A 134 7.64 3.95 -11.87
N ALA A 135 8.33 3.27 -10.95
CA ALA A 135 8.50 1.82 -10.94
C ALA A 135 7.31 1.07 -10.32
N LEU A 136 6.56 1.70 -9.40
CA LEU A 136 5.44 1.09 -8.68
C LEU A 136 4.39 0.39 -9.58
N PRO A 137 3.96 0.95 -10.73
CA PRO A 137 2.98 0.27 -11.58
C PRO A 137 3.46 -1.09 -12.08
N GLN A 138 4.74 -1.20 -12.46
CA GLN A 138 5.32 -2.46 -12.89
C GLN A 138 5.48 -3.42 -11.71
N ALA A 139 5.91 -2.92 -10.56
CA ALA A 139 6.00 -3.71 -9.32
C ALA A 139 4.66 -4.35 -8.92
N LEU A 140 3.55 -3.61 -9.08
CA LEU A 140 2.19 -4.12 -8.84
C LEU A 140 1.71 -5.07 -9.93
N ALA A 141 2.04 -4.81 -11.20
CA ALA A 141 1.72 -5.73 -12.30
C ALA A 141 2.42 -7.09 -12.15
N ASP A 142 3.65 -7.09 -11.64
CA ASP A 142 4.45 -8.30 -11.40
C ASP A 142 4.15 -8.96 -10.04
N PHE A 143 3.25 -8.38 -9.24
CA PHE A 143 2.92 -8.89 -7.92
C PHE A 143 2.19 -10.24 -8.00
N ASN A 144 2.79 -11.28 -7.41
CA ASN A 144 2.25 -12.64 -7.41
C ASN A 144 0.97 -12.84 -6.58
N GLY A 145 0.47 -11.77 -5.95
CA GLY A 145 -0.71 -11.81 -5.09
C GLY A 145 -0.44 -12.18 -3.63
N PHE A 146 0.80 -12.44 -3.21
CA PHE A 146 1.16 -12.81 -1.84
C PHE A 146 2.27 -11.91 -1.29
N TYR A 147 3.40 -11.85 -1.99
CA TYR A 147 4.59 -11.15 -1.57
C TYR A 147 5.52 -10.83 -2.76
N SER A 148 5.99 -9.59 -2.86
CA SER A 148 7.12 -9.21 -3.71
C SER A 148 8.03 -8.21 -3.00
N ARG A 149 9.33 -8.25 -3.32
CA ARG A 149 10.35 -7.40 -2.71
C ARG A 149 10.98 -6.50 -3.76
N HIS A 150 11.12 -5.23 -3.40
CA HIS A 150 11.75 -4.19 -4.21
C HIS A 150 12.84 -3.49 -3.38
N PRO A 151 13.72 -2.67 -4.00
CA PRO A 151 14.85 -2.06 -3.28
C PRO A 151 14.44 -1.23 -2.05
N HIS A 152 13.29 -0.55 -2.11
CA HIS A 152 12.88 0.42 -1.09
C HIS A 152 11.52 0.08 -0.47
N PHE A 153 10.85 -0.97 -0.90
CA PHE A 153 9.55 -1.37 -0.35
C PHE A 153 9.28 -2.85 -0.61
N VAL A 154 8.26 -3.36 0.07
CA VAL A 154 7.75 -4.73 -0.08
C VAL A 154 6.26 -4.65 -0.29
N ILE A 155 5.72 -5.40 -1.25
CA ILE A 155 4.28 -5.51 -1.48
C ILE A 155 3.81 -6.82 -0.84
N THR A 156 2.70 -6.78 -0.11
CA THR A 156 2.13 -7.96 0.55
C THR A 156 0.60 -7.94 0.52
N HIS A 157 -0.02 -9.11 0.46
CA HIS A 157 -1.47 -9.23 0.61
C HIS A 157 -1.77 -10.00 1.91
N PRO A 158 -2.03 -9.29 3.03
CA PRO A 158 -2.07 -9.91 4.36
C PRO A 158 -3.16 -10.97 4.48
N VAL A 159 -4.35 -10.71 3.92
CA VAL A 159 -5.48 -11.65 3.94
C VAL A 159 -5.17 -12.93 3.15
N ARG A 160 -4.59 -12.82 1.94
CA ARG A 160 -4.20 -13.99 1.15
C ARG A 160 -3.08 -14.79 1.83
N ASN A 161 -2.10 -14.11 2.42
CA ASN A 161 -1.04 -14.75 3.18
C ASN A 161 -1.59 -15.53 4.39
N LEU A 162 -2.51 -14.92 5.14
CA LEU A 162 -3.16 -15.59 6.27
C LEU A 162 -4.00 -16.80 5.82
N ALA A 163 -4.76 -16.66 4.73
CA ALA A 163 -5.53 -17.76 4.17
C ALA A 163 -4.63 -18.92 3.70
N ALA A 164 -3.50 -18.64 3.06
CA ALA A 164 -2.53 -19.64 2.63
C ALA A 164 -1.91 -20.40 3.81
N LEU A 165 -1.54 -19.69 4.89
CA LEU A 165 -1.05 -20.30 6.13
C LEU A 165 -2.11 -21.22 6.77
N GLY A 166 -3.36 -20.77 6.82
CA GLY A 166 -4.48 -21.56 7.33
C GLY A 166 -4.71 -22.84 6.52
N ALA A 167 -4.73 -22.73 5.18
CA ALA A 167 -4.87 -23.87 4.29
C ALA A 167 -3.71 -24.87 4.47
N PHE A 168 -2.48 -24.38 4.58
CA PHE A 168 -1.31 -25.22 4.82
C PHE A 168 -1.41 -25.97 6.16
N ALA A 169 -1.81 -25.30 7.23
CA ALA A 169 -2.00 -25.93 8.54
C ALA A 169 -3.05 -27.05 8.49
N LEU A 170 -4.17 -26.83 7.80
CA LEU A 170 -5.20 -27.85 7.61
C LEU A 170 -4.69 -29.08 6.82
N LEU A 171 -3.88 -28.86 5.78
CA LEU A 171 -3.27 -29.95 5.01
C LEU A 171 -2.30 -30.78 5.87
N VAL A 172 -1.49 -30.13 6.71
CA VAL A 172 -0.59 -30.80 7.65
C VAL A 172 -1.39 -31.64 8.66
N LEU A 173 -2.45 -31.08 9.23
CA LEU A 173 -3.31 -31.80 10.17
C LEU A 173 -3.99 -33.02 9.51
N ALA A 174 -4.49 -32.87 8.29
CA ALA A 174 -5.08 -33.97 7.53
C ALA A 174 -4.06 -35.08 7.24
N LEU A 175 -2.83 -34.72 6.89
CA LEU A 175 -1.74 -35.67 6.68
C LEU A 175 -1.38 -36.42 7.97
N VAL A 176 -1.26 -35.72 9.10
CA VAL A 176 -0.99 -36.33 10.40
C VAL A 176 -2.11 -37.29 10.80
N ALA A 177 -3.37 -36.89 10.66
CA ALA A 177 -4.52 -37.75 10.94
C ALA A 177 -4.54 -38.99 10.04
N TRP A 178 -4.27 -38.82 8.75
CA TRP A 178 -4.18 -39.93 7.80
C TRP A 178 -3.05 -40.90 8.15
N LEU A 179 -1.87 -40.41 8.50
CA LEU A 179 -0.74 -41.23 8.94
C LEU A 179 -1.08 -41.99 10.23
N ALA A 180 -1.72 -41.34 11.20
CA ALA A 180 -2.14 -41.98 12.45
C ALA A 180 -3.15 -43.12 12.20
N VAL A 181 -4.18 -42.87 11.38
CA VAL A 181 -5.17 -43.89 10.98
C VAL A 181 -4.50 -45.04 10.23
N ARG A 182 -3.57 -44.75 9.31
CA ARG A 182 -2.83 -45.76 8.54
C ARG A 182 -1.96 -46.64 9.44
N LEU A 183 -1.25 -46.05 10.40
CA LEU A 183 -0.43 -46.78 11.37
C LEU A 183 -1.28 -47.64 12.30
N PHE A 184 -2.41 -47.12 12.77
CA PHE A 184 -3.35 -47.86 13.62
C PHE A 184 -3.94 -49.08 12.89
N ARG A 185 -4.36 -48.92 11.63
CA ARG A 185 -4.86 -50.03 10.79
C ARG A 185 -3.79 -51.10 10.55
N ARG A 186 -2.53 -50.70 10.31
CA ARG A 186 -1.41 -51.65 10.15
C ARG A 186 -1.13 -52.46 11.41
N ARG A 187 -1.25 -51.85 12.60
CA ARG A 187 -1.06 -52.56 13.89
C ARG A 187 -2.17 -53.56 14.18
N ARG A 188 -3.41 -53.32 13.75
CA ARG A 188 -4.54 -54.26 13.91
C ARG A 188 -4.52 -55.44 12.94
N SER A 189 -3.74 -55.34 11.86
CA SER A 189 -3.63 -56.39 10.83
C SER A 189 -2.42 -57.32 11.05
N LYS A 190 -1.64 -57.10 12.12
CA LYS A 190 -0.56 -57.97 12.59
C LYS A 190 -1.00 -58.59 13.92
#